data_AF-A0A7J5XS66-F1
#
_entry.id   AF-A0A7J5XS66-F1
#
_cell.length_a   1.000
_cell.length_b   1.000
_cell.length_c   1.000
_cell.angle_alpha   90.00
_cell.angle_beta   90.00
_cell.angle_gamma   90.00
#
_symmetry.space_group_name_H-M   'P 1'
#
loop_
_entity.id
_entity.type
_entity.pdbx_description
1 polymer ?
#
loop_
_entity_poly.entity_id
_entity_poly.type
_entity_poly.pdbx_seq_one_letter_code
_entity_poly.pdbx_strand_id
1 'polypeptide(L)'
;MLSLHPCMHCSASFSRPSQLLQHQRSEHAHQQSEQISVRGNKPRHQQRGLLYACEDCGLRFKDAPSRNRHQTLMHYSSEGREEEGRG
;
A
#
# COMPACT_ATOMS: atom_id res chain seq x y z
N MET A 1 -23.49 -10.65 20.98
CA MET A 1 -23.71 -9.75 19.84
C MET A 1 -23.15 -10.44 18.61
N LEU A 2 -23.95 -10.69 17.57
CA LEU A 2 -23.47 -11.32 16.34
C LEU A 2 -22.64 -10.27 15.59
N SER A 3 -21.33 -10.48 15.49
CA SER A 3 -20.46 -9.61 14.70
C SER A 3 -20.75 -9.84 13.22
N LEU A 4 -21.48 -8.93 12.58
CA LEU A 4 -21.65 -8.94 11.14
C LEU A 4 -20.36 -8.48 10.45
N HIS A 5 -20.05 -9.13 9.34
CA HIS A 5 -18.94 -8.82 8.46
C HIS A 5 -19.48 -8.12 7.19
N PRO A 6 -19.42 -6.79 7.13
CA PRO A 6 -19.82 -6.03 5.96
C PRO A 6 -18.81 -6.19 4.82
N CYS A 7 -19.29 -6.22 3.58
CA CYS A 7 -18.46 -6.09 2.41
C CYS A 7 -18.01 -4.64 2.25
N MET A 8 -16.76 -4.43 1.83
CA MET A 8 -16.22 -3.08 1.56
C MET A 8 -16.41 -2.66 0.09
N HIS A 9 -16.89 -3.57 -0.76
CA HIS A 9 -17.09 -3.32 -2.19
C HIS A 9 -18.58 -3.19 -2.56
N CYS A 10 -19.49 -3.47 -1.63
CA CYS A 10 -20.93 -3.30 -1.78
C CYS A 10 -21.61 -3.17 -0.41
N SER A 11 -22.92 -2.90 -0.37
CA SER A 11 -23.71 -2.75 0.87
C SER A 11 -24.10 -4.08 1.54
N ALA A 12 -23.61 -5.23 1.06
CA ALA A 12 -23.94 -6.53 1.63
C ALA A 12 -23.24 -6.78 2.97
N SER A 13 -23.93 -7.41 3.92
CA SER A 13 -23.40 -7.76 5.25
C SER A 13 -23.72 -9.21 5.60
N PHE A 14 -22.74 -9.92 6.17
CA PHE A 14 -22.86 -11.36 6.41
C PHE A 14 -22.59 -11.71 7.87
N SER A 15 -23.35 -12.64 8.43
CA SER A 15 -23.15 -13.10 9.82
C SER A 15 -21.92 -13.99 10.01
N ARG A 16 -21.29 -14.44 8.92
CA ARG A 16 -20.14 -15.36 8.95
C ARG A 16 -19.07 -14.88 7.97
N PRO A 17 -17.78 -14.92 8.34
CA PRO A 17 -16.69 -14.49 7.47
C PRO A 17 -16.55 -15.40 6.23
N SER A 18 -16.90 -16.69 6.34
CA SER A 18 -16.88 -17.61 5.20
C SER A 18 -17.85 -17.20 4.08
N GLN A 19 -19.00 -16.64 4.44
CA GLN A 19 -20.01 -16.15 3.48
C GLN A 19 -19.54 -14.85 2.81
N LEU A 20 -18.94 -13.94 3.58
CA LEU A 20 -18.32 -12.74 3.03
C LEU A 20 -17.21 -13.09 2.03
N LEU A 21 -16.33 -14.03 2.39
CA LEU A 21 -15.21 -14.43 1.52
C LEU A 21 -15.70 -15.06 0.21
N GLN A 22 -16.73 -15.91 0.28
CA GLN A 22 -17.33 -16.50 -0.92
C GLN A 22 -18.00 -15.43 -1.79
N HIS A 23 -18.78 -14.52 -1.17
CA HIS A 23 -19.39 -13.38 -1.87
C HIS A 23 -18.35 -12.52 -2.58
N GLN A 24 -17.26 -12.13 -1.89
CA GLN A 24 -16.20 -11.33 -2.50
C GLN A 24 -15.47 -12.07 -3.63
N ARG A 25 -15.34 -13.41 -3.56
CA ARG A 25 -14.71 -14.21 -4.63
C ARG A 25 -15.59 -14.37 -5.86
N SER A 26 -16.91 -14.33 -5.72
CA SER A 26 -17.85 -14.49 -6.83
C SER A 26 -18.23 -13.15 -7.45
N GLU A 27 -18.58 -12.16 -6.62
CA GLU A 27 -19.08 -10.86 -7.07
C GLU A 27 -17.94 -9.83 -7.26
N HIS A 28 -16.88 -9.95 -6.47
CA HIS A 28 -15.75 -9.02 -6.44
C HIS A 28 -14.42 -9.70 -6.80
N ALA A 29 -14.48 -10.80 -7.56
CA ALA A 29 -13.31 -11.64 -7.92
C ALA A 29 -12.15 -10.83 -8.51
N HIS A 30 -12.47 -9.79 -9.28
CA HIS A 30 -11.52 -8.92 -9.96
C HIS A 30 -10.95 -7.81 -9.07
N GLN A 31 -11.49 -7.60 -7.86
CA GLN A 31 -11.09 -6.56 -6.92
C GLN A 31 -10.31 -7.12 -5.71
N GLN A 32 -10.27 -8.45 -5.56
CA GLN A 32 -9.61 -9.13 -4.44
C GLN A 32 -8.09 -9.27 -4.56
N SER A 33 -7.47 -8.86 -5.66
CA SER A 33 -6.01 -8.96 -5.84
C SER A 33 -5.21 -7.98 -4.98
N GLU A 34 -5.85 -6.99 -4.36
CA GLU A 34 -5.18 -5.84 -3.73
C GLU A 34 -5.42 -5.71 -2.21
N GLN A 35 -6.17 -6.63 -1.58
CA GLN A 35 -6.70 -6.39 -0.22
C GLN A 35 -6.36 -7.46 0.84
N ILE A 36 -5.52 -8.45 0.53
CA ILE A 36 -4.98 -9.36 1.56
C ILE A 36 -3.57 -8.91 1.95
N SER A 37 -3.50 -7.79 2.67
CA SER A 37 -2.35 -7.52 3.57
C SER A 37 -2.83 -6.85 4.85
N VAL A 38 -3.80 -7.49 5.51
CA VAL A 38 -3.94 -7.34 6.96
C VAL A 38 -2.73 -8.01 7.60
N ARG A 39 -1.69 -7.21 7.85
CA ARG A 39 -0.54 -7.49 8.72
C ARG A 39 0.36 -8.64 8.26
N GLY A 40 1.45 -8.26 7.60
CA GLY A 40 2.73 -8.96 7.74
C GLY A 40 3.01 -10.09 6.76
N ASN A 41 3.07 -9.80 5.47
CA ASN A 41 4.17 -10.31 4.64
C ASN A 41 4.22 -9.56 3.31
N LYS A 42 5.38 -8.99 3.01
CA LYS A 42 5.66 -8.32 1.75
C LYS A 42 5.51 -9.32 0.60
N PRO A 43 5.03 -8.90 -0.59
CA PRO A 43 5.08 -9.75 -1.78
C PRO A 43 6.54 -10.10 -2.07
N ARG A 44 6.83 -11.39 -1.93
CA ARG A 44 8.14 -12.02 -2.14
C ARG A 44 8.39 -12.26 -3.62
N HIS A 45 8.30 -11.21 -4.44
CA HIS A 45 8.84 -11.26 -5.79
C HIS A 45 9.31 -9.88 -6.23
N GLN A 46 10.64 -9.77 -6.35
CA GLN A 46 11.34 -8.81 -7.22
C GLN A 46 11.58 -7.38 -6.71
N GLN A 47 12.38 -7.22 -5.66
CA GLN A 47 13.18 -5.98 -5.49
C GLN A 47 14.41 -6.22 -4.62
N ARG A 48 15.34 -7.03 -5.13
CA ARG A 48 16.66 -7.29 -4.51
C ARG A 48 17.64 -6.08 -4.58
N GLY A 49 17.19 -4.88 -4.91
CA GLY A 49 18.08 -3.72 -5.11
C GLY A 49 17.53 -2.36 -4.68
N LEU A 50 16.34 -2.29 -4.09
CA LEU A 50 15.74 -1.01 -3.68
C LEU A 50 15.49 -1.06 -2.16
N LEU A 51 16.51 -0.64 -1.41
CA LEU A 51 16.59 -0.71 0.07
C LEU A 51 15.80 0.42 0.74
N TYR A 52 15.66 1.56 0.07
CA TYR A 52 15.09 2.77 0.68
C TYR A 52 13.62 2.92 0.27
N ALA A 53 12.70 2.61 1.18
CA ALA A 53 11.27 2.83 0.98
C ALA A 53 10.87 4.24 1.47
N CYS A 54 9.98 4.90 0.73
CA CYS A 54 9.27 6.08 1.19
C CYS A 54 8.19 5.66 2.20
N GLU A 55 8.14 6.34 3.33
CA GLU A 55 7.19 6.03 4.41
C GLU A 55 5.78 6.58 4.11
N ASP A 56 5.69 7.62 3.28
CA ASP A 56 4.45 8.30 2.95
C ASP A 56 3.65 7.60 1.84
N CYS A 57 4.30 6.94 0.86
CA CYS A 57 3.64 6.22 -0.22
C CYS A 57 4.09 4.76 -0.43
N GLY A 58 5.17 4.32 0.21
CA GLY A 58 5.69 2.96 0.04
C GLY A 58 6.55 2.71 -1.21
N LEU A 59 6.83 3.72 -2.04
CA LEU A 59 7.72 3.61 -3.21
C LEU A 59 9.16 3.26 -2.77
N ARG A 60 9.83 2.41 -3.54
CA ARG A 60 11.17 1.90 -3.20
C ARG A 60 12.23 2.43 -4.17
N PHE A 61 13.35 2.88 -3.61
CA PHE A 61 14.45 3.54 -4.30
C PHE A 61 15.79 2.83 -4.02
N LYS A 62 16.75 3.04 -4.93
CA LYS A 62 18.08 2.40 -4.90
C LYS A 62 18.99 3.05 -3.87
N ASP A 63 18.85 4.36 -3.71
CA ASP A 63 19.70 5.17 -2.87
C ASP A 63 18.84 6.07 -1.97
N ALA A 64 19.37 6.37 -0.77
CA ALA A 64 18.73 7.28 0.18
C ALA A 64 18.41 8.67 -0.42
N PRO A 65 19.29 9.30 -1.22
CA PRO A 65 19.01 10.62 -1.80
C PRO A 65 17.86 10.61 -2.81
N SER A 66 17.68 9.51 -3.56
CA SER A 66 16.54 9.38 -4.48
C SER A 66 15.22 9.28 -3.74
N ARG A 67 15.18 8.52 -2.64
CA ARG A 67 14.02 8.47 -1.74
C ARG A 67 13.75 9.84 -1.11
N ASN A 68 14.79 10.52 -0.64
CA ASN A 68 14.65 11.82 0.01
C ASN A 68 14.12 12.90 -0.95
N ARG A 69 14.66 12.96 -2.19
CA ARG A 69 14.15 13.87 -3.23
C ARG A 69 12.69 13.55 -3.57
N HIS A 70 12.34 12.27 -3.67
CA HIS A 70 10.96 11.86 -3.89
C HIS A 70 10.04 12.29 -2.75
N GLN A 71 10.43 12.04 -1.49
CA GLN A 71 9.66 12.51 -0.34
C GLN A 71 9.50 14.03 -0.36
N THR A 72 10.57 14.75 -0.62
CA THR A 72 10.54 16.20 -0.67
C THR A 72 9.63 16.71 -1.79
N LEU A 73 9.71 16.15 -3.00
CA LEU A 73 8.94 16.64 -4.16
C LEU A 73 7.49 16.13 -4.23
N MET A 74 7.21 14.97 -3.66
CA MET A 74 5.90 14.32 -3.76
C MET A 74 5.09 14.37 -2.46
N HIS A 75 5.76 14.53 -1.31
CA HIS A 75 5.13 14.49 0.01
C HIS A 75 5.34 15.77 0.83
N TYR A 76 6.52 16.37 0.78
CA TYR A 76 6.85 17.60 1.53
C TYR A 76 6.97 18.84 0.64
N SER A 77 6.44 18.80 -0.58
CA SER A 77 6.74 19.80 -1.60
C SER A 77 5.96 21.08 -1.37
N SER A 78 6.50 21.90 -0.50
CA SER A 78 6.18 23.31 -0.34
C SER A 78 7.49 24.06 -0.07
N GLU A 79 8.14 24.45 -1.17
CA GLU A 79 9.12 25.53 -1.33
C GLU A 79 10.49 25.45 -0.64
N GLY A 80 11.55 25.71 -1.41
CA GLY A 80 12.79 26.29 -0.89
C GLY A 80 14.13 25.72 -1.37
N ARG A 81 14.56 26.18 -2.56
CA ARG A 81 15.93 26.63 -2.90
C ARG A 81 17.13 25.65 -2.79
N GLU A 82 17.64 25.30 -3.99
CA GLU A 82 19.02 25.40 -4.52
C GLU A 82 20.27 25.31 -3.59
N GLU A 83 21.32 24.68 -4.16
CA GLU A 83 22.79 24.71 -3.85
C GLU A 83 23.25 24.11 -2.50
N GLU A 84 24.37 23.40 -2.31
CA GLU A 84 25.68 23.32 -2.96
C GLU A 84 26.36 21.99 -2.49
N GLY A 85 27.05 21.24 -3.34
CA GLY A 85 28.53 21.18 -3.25
C GLY A 85 29.06 19.74 -3.13
N ARG A 86 29.71 19.23 -4.18
CA ARG A 86 30.54 18.03 -4.15
C ARG A 86 31.98 18.47 -4.43
N GLY A 87 32.79 18.55 -3.38
CA GLY A 87 34.25 18.59 -3.47
C GLY A 87 34.83 17.23 -3.82
#